data_AF-W4LBJ2-F1
#
_entry.id   AF-W4LBJ2-F1
#
_cell.length_a   1.000
_cell.length_b   1.000
_cell.length_c   1.000
_cell.angle_alpha   90.00
_cell.angle_beta   90.00
_cell.angle_gamma   90.00
#
_symmetry.space_group_name_H-M   'P 1'
#
loop_
_entity.id
_entity.type
_entity.pdbx_description
1 polymer ?
#
loop_
_entity_poly.entity_id
_entity_poly.type
_entity_poly.pdbx_seq_one_letter_code
_entity_poly.pdbx_strand_id
1 'polypeptide(L)'
;MCEISGELTQDATLLSTITWFLNGRFQVGNAGSQVALDIDPGTEIRGDSPDDHLLVFPGSALRANGTGANPVRFLSDDADVDGSGEWGGVFLRGFNGLPTLTGTQRANRLDYVVVAEAGAPVEVTIDGQTVTYQDNLVLNGVDQNTILTFVQSHNSARDGLHILNGDPRLSWILVTGAQRDCIWYRDFTGLIKDLMVIHNRDTDGSTGRSGIYASETVDGDSNPRIVNATLVGRDNSSEVGGADANEFGILFADNTDQIRLGNVLIANFRNGCYEADSGADLSEIDTNIPGPNYLDGVHCANEAGANPNFGIVRAGSTDFPPGTVAANNSNGDGLVYYNGTGGELVDSGLFDAASGGINFTGELVERGNNFTAGWYLDNIRGIGNRLLANPDFLNGFLDGDTNNNGVLESGIDDRSPFIIADDGPGGFNQDVAEDTFGYDMTHVGSVRGGAPTNTQFDNWTVDTLRSAPFTVRTTP
;
A
#
# COMPACT_ATOMS: atom_id res chain seq x y z
N MET A 1 23.43 13.93 18.05
CA MET A 1 22.38 14.75 17.42
C MET A 1 23.03 15.75 16.49
N CYS A 2 22.48 15.95 15.30
CA CYS A 2 22.90 16.93 14.31
C CYS A 2 21.69 17.47 13.54
N GLU A 3 21.64 18.78 13.28
CA GLU A 3 20.62 19.40 12.43
C GLU A 3 21.02 19.32 10.94
N ILE A 4 20.04 19.12 10.06
CA ILE A 4 20.17 19.10 8.60
C ILE A 4 19.11 19.98 7.96
N SER A 5 19.53 20.81 7.00
CA SER A 5 18.67 21.76 6.31
C SER A 5 19.28 22.24 4.99
N GLY A 6 18.49 22.95 4.19
CA GLY A 6 18.95 23.58 2.95
C GLY A 6 19.04 22.60 1.78
N GLU A 7 19.95 22.86 0.85
CA GLU A 7 20.13 22.05 -0.36
C GLU A 7 21.45 21.29 -0.32
N LEU A 8 21.36 19.97 -0.50
CA LEU A 8 22.50 19.09 -0.68
C LEU A 8 22.95 19.15 -2.14
N THR A 9 24.20 19.58 -2.38
CA THR A 9 24.78 19.74 -3.73
C THR A 9 25.94 18.79 -4.02
N GLN A 10 26.27 17.91 -3.08
CA GLN A 10 27.22 16.81 -3.24
C GLN A 10 26.66 15.56 -2.59
N ASP A 11 27.08 14.38 -3.04
CA ASP A 11 26.66 13.13 -2.42
C ASP A 11 27.01 13.12 -0.91
N ALA A 12 26.13 12.57 -0.09
CA ALA A 12 26.31 12.51 1.35
C ALA A 12 25.71 11.24 1.96
N THR A 13 26.16 10.93 3.17
CA THR A 13 25.68 9.79 3.95
C THR A 13 25.21 10.24 5.33
N LEU A 14 24.01 9.84 5.73
CA LEU A 14 23.53 9.97 7.10
C LEU A 14 23.87 8.69 7.87
N LEU A 15 24.69 8.83 8.91
CA LEU A 15 25.19 7.71 9.70
C LEU A 15 24.22 7.36 10.83
N SER A 16 24.11 6.06 11.15
CA SER A 16 23.22 5.55 12.21
C SER A 16 23.68 5.86 13.64
N THR A 17 24.92 6.30 13.81
CA THR A 17 25.46 6.77 15.10
C THR A 17 24.96 8.15 15.53
N ILE A 18 24.18 8.82 14.66
CA ILE A 18 23.69 10.18 14.84
C ILE A 18 22.17 10.16 14.65
N THR A 19 21.42 10.70 15.61
CA THR A 19 20.04 11.16 15.37
C THR A 19 20.09 12.49 14.62
N TRP A 20 19.43 12.55 13.48
CA TRP A 20 19.38 13.72 12.61
C TRP A 20 18.07 14.47 12.82
N PHE A 21 18.13 15.79 12.86
CA PHE A 21 16.96 16.65 13.04
C PHE A 21 16.81 17.53 11.81
N LEU A 22 15.65 17.48 11.17
CA LEU A 22 15.30 18.43 10.13
C LEU A 22 15.15 19.83 10.76
N ASN A 23 15.52 20.85 10.00
CA ASN A 23 15.30 22.25 10.37
C ASN A 23 14.82 22.98 9.11
N GLY A 24 13.50 22.99 8.94
CA GLY A 24 12.80 23.31 7.71
C GLY A 24 13.08 22.30 6.59
N ARG A 25 13.12 22.80 5.36
CA ARG A 25 13.38 21.98 4.17
C ARG A 25 14.81 21.44 4.14
N PHE A 26 14.95 20.13 4.03
CA PHE A 26 16.17 19.47 3.56
C PHE A 26 15.94 18.89 2.15
N GLN A 27 16.65 19.44 1.17
CA GLN A 27 16.46 19.10 -0.24
C GLN A 27 17.69 18.36 -0.79
N VAL A 28 17.48 17.16 -1.35
CA VAL A 28 18.51 16.36 -2.00
C VAL A 28 18.60 16.76 -3.46
N GLY A 29 19.65 17.50 -3.79
CA GLY A 29 19.93 18.00 -5.13
C GLY A 29 19.07 19.18 -5.56
N ASN A 30 19.34 19.67 -6.76
CA ASN A 30 18.62 20.75 -7.43
C ASN A 30 18.86 20.69 -8.95
N ALA A 31 18.33 21.66 -9.70
CA ALA A 31 18.46 21.71 -11.15
C ALA A 31 19.91 21.77 -11.66
N GLY A 32 20.86 22.26 -10.85
CA GLY A 32 22.28 22.33 -11.19
C GLY A 32 23.13 21.20 -10.60
N SER A 33 22.60 20.39 -9.70
CA SER A 33 23.35 19.37 -8.96
C SER A 33 22.44 18.20 -8.59
N GLN A 34 22.48 17.14 -9.39
CA GLN A 34 21.82 15.87 -9.12
C GLN A 34 22.75 14.99 -8.28
N VAL A 35 22.34 14.65 -7.06
CA VAL A 35 23.17 13.97 -6.06
C VAL A 35 22.45 12.80 -5.43
N ALA A 36 23.18 11.99 -4.67
CA ALA A 36 22.64 10.90 -3.86
C ALA A 36 22.74 11.21 -2.37
N LEU A 37 21.66 10.95 -1.64
CA LEU A 37 21.67 10.83 -0.19
C LEU A 37 21.58 9.34 0.17
N ASP A 38 22.64 8.81 0.73
CA ASP A 38 22.67 7.48 1.32
C ASP A 38 22.33 7.59 2.82
N ILE A 39 21.51 6.68 3.34
CA ILE A 39 21.15 6.63 4.77
C ILE A 39 21.47 5.23 5.28
N ASP A 40 22.33 5.17 6.29
CA ASP A 40 22.77 3.90 6.88
C ASP A 40 21.61 3.19 7.62
N PRO A 41 21.63 1.85 7.69
CA PRO A 41 20.64 1.09 8.47
C PRO A 41 20.59 1.53 9.93
N GLY A 42 19.39 1.66 10.50
CA GLY A 42 19.16 2.08 11.88
C GLY A 42 19.18 3.60 12.11
N THR A 43 19.41 4.40 11.07
CA THR A 43 19.43 5.86 11.19
C THR A 43 18.04 6.40 11.53
N GLU A 44 18.00 7.35 12.46
CA GLU A 44 16.79 8.05 12.87
C GLU A 44 16.88 9.51 12.43
N ILE A 45 15.84 9.97 11.73
CA ILE A 45 15.63 11.33 11.26
C ILE A 45 14.34 11.85 11.90
N ARG A 46 14.39 13.02 12.52
CA ARG A 46 13.27 13.63 13.24
C ARG A 46 12.88 14.98 12.65
N GLY A 47 11.59 15.30 12.62
CA GLY A 47 11.06 16.65 12.38
C GLY A 47 10.31 17.16 13.61
N ASP A 48 10.49 18.42 13.99
CA ASP A 48 9.85 19.04 15.16
C ASP A 48 8.86 20.16 14.81
N SER A 49 8.71 20.45 13.51
CA SER A 49 7.89 21.53 12.99
C SER A 49 7.12 21.14 11.72
N PRO A 50 5.91 21.68 11.50
CA PRO A 50 5.14 21.54 10.26
C PRO A 50 5.90 21.86 8.96
N ASP A 51 6.92 22.71 9.03
CA ASP A 51 7.74 23.10 7.88
C ASP A 51 8.87 22.10 7.57
N ASP A 52 9.15 21.15 8.46
CA ASP A 52 10.24 20.19 8.32
C ASP A 52 9.88 19.10 7.31
N HIS A 53 10.71 18.92 6.29
CA HIS A 53 10.48 17.87 5.30
C HIS A 53 11.74 17.51 4.53
N LEU A 54 11.75 16.28 4.00
CA LEU A 54 12.75 15.81 3.05
C LEU A 54 12.19 15.90 1.64
N LEU A 55 12.86 16.63 0.75
CA LEU A 55 12.53 16.71 -0.67
C LEU A 55 13.66 16.15 -1.52
N VAL A 56 13.40 15.09 -2.28
CA VAL A 56 14.33 14.57 -3.29
C VAL A 56 13.99 15.22 -4.63
N PHE A 57 14.91 16.05 -5.13
CA PHE A 57 14.73 16.80 -6.38
C PHE A 57 14.81 15.87 -7.61
N PRO A 58 14.09 16.17 -8.73
CA PRO A 58 14.16 15.37 -9.96
C PRO A 58 15.57 15.02 -10.42
N GLY A 59 15.82 13.74 -10.68
CA GLY A 59 17.12 13.21 -11.07
C GLY A 59 18.12 13.00 -9.92
N SER A 60 17.78 13.38 -8.69
CA SER A 60 18.54 13.01 -7.49
C SER A 60 18.07 11.65 -6.95
N ALA A 61 18.84 11.10 -6.00
CA ALA A 61 18.59 9.78 -5.44
C ALA A 61 18.50 9.83 -3.91
N LEU A 62 17.55 9.09 -3.35
CA LEU A 62 17.51 8.69 -1.96
C LEU A 62 17.71 7.18 -1.86
N ARG A 63 18.69 6.76 -1.06
CA ARG A 63 18.99 5.35 -0.77
C ARG A 63 18.93 5.14 0.74
N ALA A 64 17.73 4.83 1.23
CA ALA A 64 17.51 4.49 2.62
C ALA A 64 17.71 2.98 2.79
N ASN A 65 18.91 2.62 3.27
CA ASN A 65 19.38 1.23 3.32
C ASN A 65 19.04 0.59 4.66
N GLY A 66 17.77 0.61 5.06
CA GLY A 66 17.33 -0.06 6.27
C GLY A 66 17.51 -1.58 6.16
N THR A 67 17.43 -2.24 7.30
CA THR A 67 17.37 -3.71 7.36
C THR A 67 16.29 -4.12 8.34
N GLY A 68 15.85 -5.36 8.26
CA GLY A 68 14.95 -5.89 9.28
C GLY A 68 15.52 -5.81 10.71
N ALA A 69 16.83 -5.86 10.93
CA ALA A 69 17.34 -5.69 12.30
C ALA A 69 17.39 -4.20 12.72
N ASN A 70 17.53 -3.30 11.75
CA ASN A 70 17.83 -1.89 11.95
C ASN A 70 17.17 -1.06 10.84
N PRO A 71 15.86 -0.74 10.95
CA PRO A 71 15.15 0.05 9.96
C PRO A 71 15.60 1.52 9.98
N VAL A 72 15.46 2.21 8.85
CA VAL A 72 15.57 3.68 8.80
C VAL A 72 14.24 4.27 9.25
N ARG A 73 14.27 5.26 10.13
CA ARG A 73 13.05 5.83 10.73
C ARG A 73 12.99 7.35 10.54
N PHE A 74 11.90 7.82 9.96
CA PHE A 74 11.52 9.22 9.85
C PHE A 74 10.31 9.46 10.76
N LEU A 75 10.49 10.22 11.84
CA LEU A 75 9.51 10.39 12.93
C LEU A 75 9.35 11.87 13.29
N SER A 76 8.32 12.21 14.05
CA SER A 76 8.28 13.46 14.82
C SER A 76 9.36 13.48 15.93
N ASP A 77 9.70 14.67 16.44
CA ASP A 77 10.52 14.82 17.64
C ASP A 77 9.70 14.81 18.93
N ASP A 78 9.10 13.68 19.20
CA ASP A 78 8.36 13.42 20.43
C ASP A 78 8.83 12.09 21.06
N ALA A 79 8.10 11.70 22.12
CA ALA A 79 8.41 10.53 22.94
C ALA A 79 7.43 9.37 22.70
N ASP A 80 6.21 9.69 22.27
CA ASP A 80 5.23 8.78 21.71
C ASP A 80 5.43 8.69 20.20
N VAL A 81 4.48 8.07 19.55
CA VAL A 81 4.42 7.89 18.09
C VAL A 81 2.94 8.03 17.70
N ASP A 82 2.31 8.99 18.37
CA ASP A 82 0.90 9.32 18.29
C ASP A 82 0.72 10.76 17.80
N GLY A 83 -0.47 11.06 17.26
CA GLY A 83 -0.65 12.32 16.54
C GLY A 83 -0.39 12.16 15.04
N SER A 84 -0.36 13.29 14.34
CA SER A 84 -0.31 13.35 12.88
C SER A 84 -0.06 14.78 12.42
N GLY A 85 0.65 14.96 11.30
CA GLY A 85 0.87 16.28 10.72
C GLY A 85 1.79 17.14 11.58
N GLU A 86 2.69 16.50 12.30
CA GLU A 86 3.65 17.15 13.19
C GLU A 86 4.86 17.68 12.41
N TRP A 87 5.13 17.06 11.26
CA TRP A 87 6.10 17.49 10.26
C TRP A 87 5.57 17.23 8.85
N GLY A 88 6.27 17.71 7.82
CA GLY A 88 5.80 17.71 6.44
C GLY A 88 5.76 16.34 5.78
N GLY A 89 6.84 15.55 5.88
CA GLY A 89 6.95 14.22 5.28
C GLY A 89 8.15 14.04 4.36
N VAL A 90 8.15 12.93 3.63
CA VAL A 90 9.18 12.54 2.66
C VAL A 90 8.62 12.63 1.25
N PHE A 91 9.21 13.46 0.40
CA PHE A 91 8.73 13.75 -0.95
C PHE A 91 9.77 13.37 -2.00
N LEU A 92 9.45 12.42 -2.86
CA LEU A 92 10.27 12.04 -4.01
C LEU A 92 9.65 12.63 -5.27
N ARG A 93 10.32 13.60 -5.90
CA ARG A 93 9.89 14.17 -7.18
C ARG A 93 10.75 13.61 -8.31
N GLY A 94 10.10 13.11 -9.35
CA GLY A 94 10.73 12.78 -10.63
C GLY A 94 10.38 13.77 -11.74
N PHE A 95 10.80 13.45 -12.96
CA PHE A 95 10.61 14.34 -14.12
C PHE A 95 9.19 14.30 -14.72
N ASN A 96 8.42 13.23 -14.47
CA ASN A 96 7.12 13.09 -15.10
C ASN A 96 6.12 14.15 -14.58
N GLY A 97 5.38 14.76 -15.50
CA GLY A 97 4.44 15.86 -15.24
C GLY A 97 5.08 17.25 -15.10
N LEU A 98 6.41 17.41 -15.30
CA LEU A 98 7.07 18.72 -15.26
C LEU A 98 7.08 19.43 -16.64
N PRO A 99 6.87 20.76 -16.73
CA PRO A 99 6.75 21.45 -18.03
C PRO A 99 8.05 21.60 -18.84
N THR A 100 9.20 21.79 -18.18
CA THR A 100 10.49 22.12 -18.82
C THR A 100 11.66 21.29 -18.33
N LEU A 101 11.65 20.85 -17.07
CA LEU A 101 12.68 19.98 -16.50
C LEU A 101 12.54 18.57 -17.08
N THR A 102 13.61 18.11 -17.72
CA THR A 102 13.72 16.77 -18.28
C THR A 102 15.05 16.15 -17.86
N GLY A 103 15.09 14.83 -17.79
CA GLY A 103 16.29 14.12 -17.38
C GLY A 103 16.04 12.64 -17.18
N THR A 104 17.06 11.94 -16.70
CA THR A 104 16.97 10.54 -16.31
C THR A 104 16.84 10.47 -14.81
N GLN A 105 15.83 9.75 -14.33
CA GLN A 105 15.67 9.51 -12.90
C GLN A 105 16.79 8.59 -12.41
N ARG A 106 17.44 8.96 -11.31
CA ARG A 106 18.35 8.05 -10.60
C ARG A 106 17.54 7.09 -9.75
N ALA A 107 18.13 5.94 -9.44
CA ALA A 107 17.49 4.96 -8.57
C ALA A 107 17.21 5.55 -7.19
N ASN A 108 15.94 5.54 -6.80
CA ASN A 108 15.53 5.73 -5.42
C ASN A 108 15.25 4.34 -4.82
N ARG A 109 15.78 4.08 -3.64
CA ARG A 109 15.65 2.82 -2.91
C ARG A 109 15.31 3.12 -1.46
N LEU A 110 14.15 2.63 -1.03
CA LEU A 110 13.73 2.70 0.36
C LEU A 110 13.48 1.27 0.81
N ASP A 111 14.42 0.73 1.58
CA ASP A 111 14.37 -0.64 2.09
C ASP A 111 14.26 -0.58 3.62
N TYR A 112 13.25 -1.26 4.19
CA TYR A 112 12.97 -1.25 5.64
C TYR A 112 12.90 0.16 6.23
N VAL A 113 11.93 0.95 5.75
CA VAL A 113 11.75 2.36 6.14
C VAL A 113 10.43 2.54 6.88
N VAL A 114 10.46 3.29 7.97
CA VAL A 114 9.25 3.77 8.66
C VAL A 114 9.15 5.28 8.49
N VAL A 115 7.98 5.75 8.06
CA VAL A 115 7.61 7.17 8.08
C VAL A 115 6.36 7.33 8.93
N ALA A 116 6.44 8.11 10.00
CA ALA A 116 5.34 8.30 10.93
C ALA A 116 5.00 9.78 11.15
N GLU A 117 3.72 10.06 11.41
CA GLU A 117 3.22 11.31 12.01
C GLU A 117 3.41 12.58 11.18
N ALA A 118 3.78 12.43 9.92
CA ALA A 118 3.89 13.53 8.97
C ALA A 118 2.52 13.89 8.38
N GLY A 119 2.56 14.80 7.40
CA GLY A 119 1.40 15.26 6.66
C GLY A 119 0.99 16.70 6.97
N ALA A 120 1.87 17.47 7.63
CA ALA A 120 1.70 18.91 7.69
C ALA A 120 1.73 19.49 6.26
N PRO A 121 0.86 20.46 5.93
CA PRO A 121 0.85 21.04 4.59
C PRO A 121 2.14 21.79 4.23
N VAL A 122 2.83 21.31 3.19
CA VAL A 122 4.03 21.94 2.64
C VAL A 122 3.82 22.29 1.17
N GLU A 123 4.04 23.55 0.81
CA GLU A 123 4.08 23.98 -0.60
C GLU A 123 5.46 23.70 -1.21
N VAL A 124 5.51 22.87 -2.24
CA VAL A 124 6.72 22.57 -3.01
C VAL A 124 6.58 23.15 -4.42
N THR A 125 7.50 24.06 -4.79
CA THR A 125 7.58 24.62 -6.14
C THR A 125 8.76 24.02 -6.89
N ILE A 126 8.48 23.28 -7.97
CA ILE A 126 9.49 22.74 -8.89
C ILE A 126 9.04 23.07 -10.31
N ASP A 127 9.97 23.58 -11.13
CA ASP A 127 9.70 23.90 -12.52
C ASP A 127 8.51 24.84 -12.76
N GLY A 128 8.32 25.79 -11.84
CA GLY A 128 7.20 26.75 -11.89
C GLY A 128 5.83 26.15 -11.54
N GLN A 129 5.75 24.85 -11.23
CA GLN A 129 4.56 24.22 -10.67
C GLN A 129 4.66 24.21 -9.14
N THR A 130 3.63 24.70 -8.46
CA THR A 130 3.48 24.58 -7.00
C THR A 130 2.45 23.51 -6.69
N VAL A 131 2.82 22.56 -5.84
CA VAL A 131 1.94 21.51 -5.33
C VAL A 131 2.02 21.53 -3.81
N THR A 132 0.88 21.35 -3.13
CA THR A 132 0.84 21.16 -1.68
C THR A 132 0.89 19.67 -1.38
N TYR A 133 1.90 19.25 -0.63
CA TYR A 133 2.01 17.89 -0.09
C TYR A 133 1.58 17.87 1.38
N GLN A 134 0.83 16.85 1.77
CA GLN A 134 0.20 16.77 3.10
C GLN A 134 0.19 15.32 3.61
N ASP A 135 1.17 14.52 3.20
CA ASP A 135 1.15 13.06 3.35
C ASP A 135 2.52 12.57 3.86
N ASN A 136 2.55 11.47 4.61
CA ASN A 136 3.81 10.86 5.08
C ASN A 136 4.83 10.67 3.95
N LEU A 137 4.39 10.02 2.87
CA LEU A 137 5.23 9.69 1.73
C LEU A 137 4.54 10.10 0.43
N VAL A 138 5.22 10.93 -0.35
CA VAL A 138 4.74 11.37 -1.67
C VAL A 138 5.70 10.91 -2.75
N LEU A 139 5.17 10.20 -3.75
CA LEU A 139 5.88 9.81 -4.97
C LEU A 139 5.26 10.56 -6.15
N ASN A 140 5.91 11.62 -6.62
CA ASN A 140 5.35 12.47 -7.68
C ASN A 140 6.21 12.45 -8.94
N GLY A 141 5.74 11.77 -9.98
CA GLY A 141 6.35 11.72 -11.30
C GLY A 141 7.64 10.93 -11.35
N VAL A 142 7.82 10.02 -10.40
CA VAL A 142 8.92 9.05 -10.36
C VAL A 142 8.68 7.92 -11.34
N ASP A 143 9.76 7.29 -11.81
CA ASP A 143 9.67 6.14 -12.72
C ASP A 143 9.94 4.82 -11.99
N GLN A 144 9.93 3.71 -12.74
CA GLN A 144 10.24 2.36 -12.26
C GLN A 144 11.62 2.20 -11.59
N ASN A 145 12.54 3.18 -11.68
CA ASN A 145 13.79 3.14 -10.92
C ASN A 145 13.58 3.57 -9.46
N THR A 146 12.38 4.02 -9.09
CA THR A 146 11.99 4.24 -7.70
C THR A 146 11.33 2.98 -7.16
N ILE A 147 12.01 2.36 -6.19
CA ILE A 147 11.61 1.10 -5.59
C ILE A 147 11.52 1.24 -4.08
N LEU A 148 10.39 0.79 -3.53
CA LEU A 148 10.11 0.74 -2.10
C LEU A 148 9.90 -0.72 -1.70
N THR A 149 10.64 -1.19 -0.69
CA THR A 149 10.56 -2.55 -0.16
C THR A 149 10.47 -2.49 1.36
N PHE A 150 9.48 -3.15 1.97
CA PHE A 150 9.28 -3.15 3.43
C PHE A 150 9.13 -1.73 4.01
N VAL A 151 8.25 -0.92 3.41
CA VAL A 151 8.03 0.46 3.83
C VAL A 151 6.73 0.59 4.62
N GLN A 152 6.81 1.21 5.79
CA GLN A 152 5.65 1.57 6.59
C GLN A 152 5.35 3.08 6.52
N SER A 153 4.07 3.39 6.35
CA SER A 153 3.49 4.69 6.69
C SER A 153 2.57 4.56 7.91
N HIS A 154 2.78 5.39 8.94
CA HIS A 154 1.98 5.40 10.16
C HIS A 154 1.43 6.78 10.50
N ASN A 155 0.14 6.86 10.84
CA ASN A 155 -0.54 8.08 11.30
C ASN A 155 -0.28 9.33 10.45
N SER A 156 -0.36 9.19 9.13
CA SER A 156 -0.35 10.35 8.23
C SER A 156 -1.56 11.26 8.50
N ALA A 157 -1.35 12.58 8.53
CA ALA A 157 -2.42 13.58 8.68
C ALA A 157 -3.44 13.57 7.53
N ARG A 158 -3.09 12.95 6.41
CA ARG A 158 -3.95 12.81 5.25
C ARG A 158 -3.84 11.41 4.70
N ASP A 159 -3.13 11.23 3.59
CA ASP A 159 -3.01 9.94 2.95
C ASP A 159 -1.71 9.24 3.36
N GLY A 160 -1.72 7.93 3.51
CA GLY A 160 -0.53 7.20 3.98
C GLY A 160 0.61 7.21 2.97
N LEU A 161 0.29 6.91 1.71
CA LEU A 161 1.16 7.01 0.56
C LEU A 161 0.40 7.68 -0.58
N HIS A 162 0.98 8.74 -1.14
CA HIS A 162 0.38 9.55 -2.19
C HIS A 162 1.21 9.45 -3.47
N ILE A 163 0.64 8.88 -4.54
CA ILE A 163 1.32 8.67 -5.82
C ILE A 163 0.71 9.58 -6.89
N LEU A 164 1.52 10.40 -7.53
CA LEU A 164 1.09 11.35 -8.55
C LEU A 164 1.89 11.12 -9.82
N ASN A 165 1.30 10.53 -10.85
CA ASN A 165 1.96 10.17 -12.10
C ASN A 165 3.10 9.14 -11.93
N GLY A 166 3.35 8.40 -13.00
CA GLY A 166 4.54 7.55 -13.11
C GLY A 166 4.33 6.10 -12.71
N ASP A 167 5.42 5.34 -12.67
CA ASP A 167 5.39 3.87 -12.59
C ASP A 167 6.34 3.24 -11.56
N PRO A 168 6.41 3.73 -10.30
CA PRO A 168 7.25 3.13 -9.27
C PRO A 168 6.88 1.66 -9.00
N ARG A 169 7.82 0.92 -8.39
CA ARG A 169 7.61 -0.47 -7.96
C ARG A 169 7.65 -0.57 -6.45
N LEU A 170 6.60 -1.14 -5.87
CA LEU A 170 6.43 -1.23 -4.43
C LEU A 170 6.17 -2.68 -4.02
N SER A 171 6.88 -3.17 -3.01
CA SER A 171 6.51 -4.40 -2.30
C SER A 171 6.53 -4.24 -0.80
N TRP A 172 5.70 -5.04 -0.13
CA TRP A 172 5.67 -5.12 1.33
C TRP A 172 5.38 -3.76 1.94
N ILE A 173 4.31 -3.15 1.47
CA ILE A 173 3.89 -1.82 1.92
C ILE A 173 2.89 -2.00 3.05
N LEU A 174 3.14 -1.30 4.14
CA LEU A 174 2.27 -1.27 5.28
C LEU A 174 1.78 0.16 5.52
N VAL A 175 0.48 0.39 5.43
CA VAL A 175 -0.10 1.69 5.76
C VAL A 175 -1.08 1.57 6.90
N THR A 176 -0.92 2.44 7.89
CA THR A 176 -1.65 2.33 9.15
C THR A 176 -2.05 3.69 9.66
N GLY A 177 -3.30 3.81 10.09
CA GLY A 177 -3.77 4.99 10.80
C GLY A 177 -3.77 6.31 10.02
N ALA A 178 -3.70 6.25 8.69
CA ALA A 178 -3.91 7.42 7.84
C ALA A 178 -5.28 8.06 8.14
N GLN A 179 -5.34 9.40 8.18
CA GLN A 179 -6.57 10.11 8.52
C GLN A 179 -7.56 10.24 7.34
N ARG A 180 -7.11 10.01 6.11
CA ARG A 180 -7.95 9.97 4.90
C ARG A 180 -7.81 8.64 4.18
N ASP A 181 -7.02 8.57 3.12
CA ASP A 181 -6.87 7.36 2.31
C ASP A 181 -5.55 6.66 2.66
N CYS A 182 -5.48 5.34 2.64
CA CYS A 182 -4.20 4.69 2.92
C CYS A 182 -3.26 4.78 1.72
N ILE A 183 -3.71 4.28 0.58
CA ILE A 183 -3.05 4.52 -0.71
C ILE A 183 -3.92 5.51 -1.48
N TRP A 184 -3.37 6.66 -1.82
CA TRP A 184 -3.97 7.57 -2.79
C TRP A 184 -3.11 7.58 -4.04
N TYR A 185 -3.71 7.45 -5.22
CA TYR A 185 -2.97 7.65 -6.45
C TYR A 185 -3.76 8.39 -7.51
N ARG A 186 -3.03 9.06 -8.41
CA ARG A 186 -3.52 9.56 -9.68
C ARG A 186 -2.54 9.32 -10.81
N ASP A 187 -3.02 8.85 -11.97
CA ASP A 187 -2.23 8.57 -13.17
C ASP A 187 -1.07 7.57 -12.90
N PHE A 188 -1.35 6.55 -12.08
CA PHE A 188 -0.36 5.57 -11.63
C PHE A 188 -0.39 4.34 -12.53
N THR A 189 0.76 3.97 -13.11
CA THR A 189 0.90 2.80 -14.01
C THR A 189 1.88 1.75 -13.46
N GLY A 190 2.25 1.91 -12.19
CA GLY A 190 3.27 1.10 -11.55
C GLY A 190 2.78 -0.23 -11.01
N LEU A 191 3.48 -0.73 -9.99
CA LEU A 191 3.18 -2.00 -9.31
C LEU A 191 3.16 -1.78 -7.80
N ILE A 192 2.13 -2.29 -7.14
CA ILE A 192 2.09 -2.52 -5.70
C ILE A 192 1.87 -4.01 -5.47
N LYS A 193 2.83 -4.66 -4.81
CA LYS A 193 2.76 -6.07 -4.45
C LYS A 193 2.81 -6.21 -2.93
N ASP A 194 2.05 -7.14 -2.36
CA ASP A 194 2.07 -7.42 -0.91
C ASP A 194 1.77 -6.15 -0.09
N LEU A 195 0.54 -5.66 -0.19
CA LEU A 195 0.04 -4.45 0.49
C LEU A 195 -0.78 -4.83 1.72
N MET A 196 -0.52 -4.20 2.87
CA MET A 196 -1.39 -4.23 4.02
C MET A 196 -1.82 -2.82 4.41
N VAL A 197 -3.14 -2.63 4.48
CA VAL A 197 -3.76 -1.39 4.93
C VAL A 197 -4.59 -1.67 6.18
N ILE A 198 -4.37 -0.86 7.21
CA ILE A 198 -5.22 -0.86 8.41
C ILE A 198 -5.62 0.57 8.75
N HIS A 199 -6.88 0.89 8.51
CA HIS A 199 -7.44 2.18 8.89
C HIS A 199 -7.54 2.34 10.40
N ASN A 200 -7.45 3.57 10.88
CA ASN A 200 -7.97 3.88 12.22
C ASN A 200 -9.49 3.77 12.20
N ARG A 201 -10.09 3.46 13.35
CA ARG A 201 -11.55 3.51 13.47
C ARG A 201 -12.03 4.90 13.08
N ASP A 202 -13.04 4.99 12.24
CA ASP A 202 -13.69 6.28 11.99
C ASP A 202 -14.44 6.74 13.24
N THR A 203 -13.96 7.84 13.83
CA THR A 203 -14.50 8.42 15.07
C THR A 203 -15.11 9.80 14.85
N ASP A 204 -14.93 10.38 13.67
CA ASP A 204 -15.24 11.78 13.36
C ASP A 204 -16.20 11.96 12.18
N GLY A 205 -16.55 10.88 11.46
CA GLY A 205 -17.44 10.97 10.30
C GLY A 205 -16.74 11.67 9.13
N SER A 206 -15.47 11.32 8.92
CA SER A 206 -14.53 11.92 7.97
C SER A 206 -15.09 12.11 6.55
N THR A 207 -14.48 13.05 5.81
CA THR A 207 -14.79 13.47 4.42
C THR A 207 -14.41 12.43 3.35
N GLY A 208 -14.49 11.14 3.65
CA GLY A 208 -14.06 10.03 2.79
C GLY A 208 -12.74 9.43 3.25
N ARG A 209 -12.76 8.12 3.53
CA ARG A 209 -11.58 7.28 3.79
C ARG A 209 -11.64 6.02 2.94
N SER A 210 -10.57 5.74 2.22
CA SER A 210 -10.49 4.54 1.39
C SER A 210 -9.25 3.73 1.71
N GLY A 211 -9.34 2.41 1.60
CA GLY A 211 -8.14 1.58 1.59
C GLY A 211 -7.23 2.01 0.42
N ILE A 212 -7.84 2.12 -0.76
CA ILE A 212 -7.24 2.65 -1.97
C ILE A 212 -8.16 3.73 -2.56
N TYR A 213 -7.64 4.92 -2.79
CA TYR A 213 -8.25 5.96 -3.61
C TYR A 213 -7.58 5.94 -4.99
N ALA A 214 -8.33 5.47 -5.98
CA ALA A 214 -7.93 5.37 -7.37
C ALA A 214 -8.42 6.59 -8.13
N SER A 215 -7.54 7.31 -8.81
CA SER A 215 -7.91 8.50 -9.59
C SER A 215 -7.14 8.56 -10.91
N GLU A 216 -7.73 9.29 -11.84
CA GLU A 216 -7.21 9.49 -13.17
C GLU A 216 -7.63 10.85 -13.72
N THR A 217 -6.68 11.55 -14.34
CA THR A 217 -6.96 12.76 -15.10
C THR A 217 -7.60 12.42 -16.44
N VAL A 218 -8.30 13.38 -17.06
CA VAL A 218 -8.97 13.16 -18.36
C VAL A 218 -7.99 12.73 -19.47
N ASP A 219 -6.75 13.21 -19.42
CA ASP A 219 -5.68 12.86 -20.37
C ASP A 219 -4.77 11.74 -19.83
N GLY A 220 -5.11 11.15 -18.69
CA GLY A 220 -4.38 10.06 -18.05
C GLY A 220 -4.51 8.74 -18.82
N ASP A 221 -3.65 7.79 -18.47
CA ASP A 221 -3.76 6.38 -18.88
C ASP A 221 -3.37 5.52 -17.65
N SER A 222 -4.11 5.74 -16.56
CA SER A 222 -3.84 5.17 -15.25
C SER A 222 -4.18 3.69 -15.24
N ASN A 223 -3.16 2.82 -15.37
CA ASN A 223 -3.37 1.37 -15.31
C ASN A 223 -2.48 0.69 -14.26
N PRO A 224 -2.81 0.85 -12.97
CA PRO A 224 -2.00 0.31 -11.89
C PRO A 224 -2.20 -1.20 -11.73
N ARG A 225 -1.11 -1.86 -11.33
CA ARG A 225 -1.12 -3.28 -10.95
C ARG A 225 -1.03 -3.37 -9.44
N ILE A 226 -2.02 -3.98 -8.82
CA ILE A 226 -2.03 -4.21 -7.37
C ILE A 226 -2.32 -5.68 -7.13
N VAL A 227 -1.44 -6.33 -6.36
CA VAL A 227 -1.55 -7.76 -6.13
C VAL A 227 -1.17 -8.13 -4.71
N ASN A 228 -1.85 -9.13 -4.15
CA ASN A 228 -1.69 -9.56 -2.77
C ASN A 228 -1.93 -8.38 -1.80
N ALA A 229 -3.11 -7.77 -1.88
CA ALA A 229 -3.46 -6.64 -1.02
C ALA A 229 -4.49 -7.06 0.03
N THR A 230 -4.33 -6.58 1.26
CA THR A 230 -5.34 -6.69 2.30
C THR A 230 -5.66 -5.32 2.84
N LEU A 231 -6.90 -4.90 2.66
CA LEU A 231 -7.44 -3.63 3.09
C LEU A 231 -8.39 -3.88 4.26
N VAL A 232 -8.13 -3.27 5.41
CA VAL A 232 -8.96 -3.43 6.61
C VAL A 232 -9.47 -2.07 7.08
N GLY A 233 -10.77 -1.85 6.92
CA GLY A 233 -11.52 -0.84 7.66
C GLY A 233 -11.65 -1.31 9.11
N ARG A 234 -11.39 -0.45 10.10
CA ARG A 234 -11.54 -0.81 11.53
C ARG A 234 -12.90 -0.40 12.09
N ASP A 235 -13.92 -0.33 11.23
CA ASP A 235 -15.23 0.05 11.67
C ASP A 235 -15.89 -1.09 12.46
N ASN A 236 -16.60 -0.73 13.53
CA ASN A 236 -17.37 -1.65 14.34
C ASN A 236 -18.84 -1.71 13.90
N SER A 237 -19.18 -1.07 12.79
CA SER A 237 -20.49 -0.99 12.18
C SER A 237 -20.40 -1.28 10.68
N SER A 238 -21.49 -1.81 10.15
CA SER A 238 -21.68 -2.09 8.73
C SER A 238 -22.97 -1.40 8.32
N GLU A 239 -22.85 -0.36 7.49
CA GLU A 239 -23.98 0.48 7.11
C GLU A 239 -24.21 0.45 5.59
N VAL A 240 -25.48 0.38 5.20
CA VAL A 240 -25.88 0.59 3.80
C VAL A 240 -25.56 2.03 3.45
N GLY A 241 -24.54 2.23 2.61
CA GLY A 241 -24.13 3.58 2.26
C GLY A 241 -25.21 4.32 1.43
N GLY A 242 -25.45 5.58 1.80
CA GLY A 242 -26.32 6.52 1.10
C GLY A 242 -25.55 7.52 0.23
N ALA A 243 -26.22 8.59 -0.21
CA ALA A 243 -25.63 9.63 -1.07
C ALA A 243 -24.40 10.34 -0.47
N ASP A 244 -24.27 10.32 0.85
CA ASP A 244 -23.19 10.98 1.60
C ASP A 244 -22.28 9.96 2.34
N ALA A 245 -22.39 8.67 2.00
CA ALA A 245 -21.54 7.63 2.58
C ALA A 245 -20.10 7.75 2.06
N ASN A 246 -19.13 7.60 2.95
CA ASN A 246 -17.77 8.09 2.79
C ASN A 246 -16.76 7.15 3.49
N GLU A 247 -16.80 5.83 3.21
CA GLU A 247 -15.78 4.88 3.68
C GLU A 247 -15.84 3.55 2.93
N PHE A 248 -14.88 3.28 2.04
CA PHE A 248 -14.88 2.10 1.17
C PHE A 248 -13.52 1.41 1.11
N GLY A 249 -13.49 0.13 0.78
CA GLY A 249 -12.22 -0.55 0.51
C GLY A 249 -11.45 0.12 -0.62
N ILE A 250 -12.14 0.34 -1.74
CA ILE A 250 -11.60 1.02 -2.92
C ILE A 250 -12.56 2.10 -3.38
N LEU A 251 -12.08 3.32 -3.54
CA LEU A 251 -12.80 4.39 -4.22
C LEU A 251 -12.21 4.56 -5.62
N PHE A 252 -13.02 4.27 -6.65
CA PHE A 252 -12.74 4.63 -8.04
C PHE A 252 -13.26 6.04 -8.28
N ALA A 253 -12.34 6.99 -8.36
CA ALA A 253 -12.63 8.42 -8.46
C ALA A 253 -12.24 9.00 -9.82
N ASP A 254 -12.77 10.19 -10.09
CA ASP A 254 -12.49 10.97 -11.28
C ASP A 254 -12.66 10.12 -12.55
N ASN A 255 -11.72 10.08 -13.49
CA ASN A 255 -11.92 9.41 -14.78
C ASN A 255 -11.47 7.95 -14.76
N THR A 256 -11.39 7.30 -13.58
CA THR A 256 -10.83 5.95 -13.48
C THR A 256 -11.61 4.97 -14.36
N ASP A 257 -10.91 4.35 -15.31
CA ASP A 257 -11.46 3.35 -16.24
C ASP A 257 -10.60 2.07 -16.35
N GLN A 258 -9.37 2.09 -15.84
CA GLN A 258 -8.43 0.98 -15.90
C GLN A 258 -7.88 0.61 -14.52
N ILE A 259 -7.78 -0.70 -14.25
CA ILE A 259 -7.06 -1.26 -13.11
C ILE A 259 -6.78 -2.75 -13.33
N ARG A 260 -5.71 -3.25 -12.70
CA ARG A 260 -5.42 -4.68 -12.61
C ARG A 260 -5.25 -5.09 -11.15
N LEU A 261 -6.24 -5.81 -10.62
CA LEU A 261 -6.25 -6.33 -9.26
C LEU A 261 -6.14 -7.85 -9.27
N GLY A 262 -5.22 -8.39 -8.46
CA GLY A 262 -5.08 -9.82 -8.23
C GLY A 262 -5.02 -10.13 -6.74
N ASN A 263 -5.76 -11.13 -6.27
CA ASN A 263 -5.70 -11.62 -4.88
C ASN A 263 -5.78 -10.48 -3.85
N VAL A 264 -6.94 -9.83 -3.77
CA VAL A 264 -7.19 -8.70 -2.88
C VAL A 264 -8.25 -9.06 -1.85
N LEU A 265 -7.97 -8.84 -0.57
CA LEU A 265 -8.96 -8.88 0.50
C LEU A 265 -9.35 -7.46 0.91
N ILE A 266 -10.65 -7.22 1.05
CA ILE A 266 -11.24 -6.00 1.59
C ILE A 266 -12.13 -6.39 2.76
N ALA A 267 -11.80 -5.94 3.96
CA ALA A 267 -12.52 -6.32 5.17
C ALA A 267 -12.98 -5.08 5.94
N ASN A 268 -14.20 -5.15 6.50
CA ASN A 268 -14.67 -4.28 7.58
C ASN A 268 -14.68 -2.76 7.30
N PHE A 269 -14.76 -2.37 6.03
CA PHE A 269 -15.11 -1.00 5.65
C PHE A 269 -16.61 -0.76 5.85
N ARG A 270 -16.96 0.37 6.46
CA ARG A 270 -18.33 0.67 6.90
C ARG A 270 -19.35 0.59 5.76
N ASN A 271 -19.06 1.19 4.60
CA ASN A 271 -20.06 1.37 3.54
C ASN A 271 -19.97 0.37 2.39
N GLY A 272 -18.91 -0.44 2.31
CA GLY A 272 -18.82 -1.55 1.37
C GLY A 272 -17.43 -1.79 0.80
N CYS A 273 -17.39 -2.63 -0.24
CA CYS A 273 -16.18 -2.99 -0.95
C CYS A 273 -15.62 -1.81 -1.75
N TYR A 274 -16.48 -1.18 -2.54
CA TYR A 274 -16.07 -0.13 -3.45
C TYR A 274 -17.08 1.00 -3.60
N GLU A 275 -16.59 2.14 -4.07
CA GLU A 275 -17.38 3.22 -4.62
C GLU A 275 -16.87 3.56 -6.02
N ALA A 276 -17.77 3.81 -6.96
CA ALA A 276 -17.49 4.46 -8.23
C ALA A 276 -18.11 5.87 -8.18
N ASP A 277 -17.27 6.90 -8.20
CA ASP A 277 -17.70 8.29 -8.11
C ASP A 277 -18.35 8.75 -9.42
N SER A 278 -18.86 9.98 -9.46
CA SER A 278 -19.62 10.49 -10.62
C SER A 278 -18.84 10.61 -11.92
N GLY A 279 -17.51 10.48 -11.92
CA GLY A 279 -16.66 10.52 -13.11
C GLY A 279 -16.22 9.15 -13.63
N ALA A 280 -16.23 8.12 -12.78
CA ALA A 280 -15.58 6.85 -13.09
C ALA A 280 -16.34 6.05 -14.17
N ASP A 281 -15.61 5.36 -15.05
CA ASP A 281 -16.16 4.47 -16.08
C ASP A 281 -15.55 3.07 -15.99
N LEU A 282 -16.16 2.21 -15.18
CA LEU A 282 -15.61 0.88 -14.91
C LEU A 282 -15.98 -0.16 -15.99
N SER A 283 -16.52 0.26 -17.13
CA SER A 283 -17.08 -0.64 -18.14
C SER A 283 -16.05 -1.48 -18.90
N GLU A 284 -14.76 -1.15 -18.80
CA GLU A 284 -13.67 -1.94 -19.40
C GLU A 284 -13.00 -2.91 -18.42
N ILE A 285 -13.34 -2.87 -17.13
CA ILE A 285 -12.73 -3.70 -16.09
C ILE A 285 -13.54 -5.00 -15.93
N ASP A 286 -13.01 -6.10 -16.46
CA ASP A 286 -13.69 -7.40 -16.47
C ASP A 286 -12.94 -8.50 -15.70
N THR A 287 -13.23 -9.77 -15.98
CA THR A 287 -12.59 -10.94 -15.36
C THR A 287 -11.78 -11.76 -16.38
N ASN A 288 -11.48 -11.20 -17.56
CA ASN A 288 -10.73 -11.87 -18.60
C ASN A 288 -9.24 -11.79 -18.32
N ILE A 289 -8.61 -12.95 -18.15
CA ILE A 289 -7.21 -13.05 -17.75
C ILE A 289 -6.46 -13.96 -18.72
N PRO A 290 -5.31 -13.54 -19.25
CA PRO A 290 -4.72 -12.20 -19.09
C PRO A 290 -5.44 -11.16 -19.97
N GLY A 291 -5.84 -10.03 -19.37
CA GLY A 291 -6.51 -8.90 -20.02
C GLY A 291 -5.84 -7.56 -19.70
N PRO A 292 -6.15 -6.48 -20.45
CA PRO A 292 -5.56 -5.15 -20.20
C PRO A 292 -6.04 -4.53 -18.88
N ASN A 293 -7.28 -4.84 -18.47
CA ASN A 293 -7.93 -4.41 -17.23
C ASN A 293 -8.65 -5.63 -16.66
N TYR A 294 -8.42 -5.97 -15.39
CA TYR A 294 -9.09 -7.12 -14.80
C TYR A 294 -9.18 -7.05 -13.28
N LEU A 295 -10.20 -7.72 -12.74
CA LEU A 295 -10.28 -8.12 -11.36
C LEU A 295 -10.15 -9.64 -11.27
N ASP A 296 -9.21 -10.10 -10.44
CA ASP A 296 -9.05 -11.52 -10.13
C ASP A 296 -8.89 -11.75 -8.64
N GLY A 297 -9.71 -12.64 -8.08
CA GLY A 297 -9.68 -12.95 -6.66
C GLY A 297 -9.78 -11.70 -5.78
N VAL A 298 -10.74 -10.80 -6.08
CA VAL A 298 -11.05 -9.65 -5.22
C VAL A 298 -12.18 -10.05 -4.28
N HIS A 299 -11.87 -10.15 -3.00
CA HIS A 299 -12.78 -10.65 -1.98
C HIS A 299 -13.12 -9.56 -0.98
N CYS A 300 -14.40 -9.28 -0.79
CA CYS A 300 -14.87 -8.36 0.22
C CYS A 300 -15.65 -9.07 1.32
N ALA A 301 -15.18 -8.97 2.55
CA ALA A 301 -15.86 -9.49 3.73
C ALA A 301 -16.32 -8.34 4.63
N ASN A 302 -17.46 -8.53 5.29
CA ASN A 302 -17.87 -7.67 6.39
C ASN A 302 -18.23 -8.53 7.61
N GLU A 303 -17.44 -8.37 8.67
CA GLU A 303 -17.61 -9.05 9.95
C GLU A 303 -18.49 -8.24 10.91
N ALA A 304 -18.64 -6.93 10.70
CA ALA A 304 -19.44 -6.04 11.54
C ALA A 304 -20.96 -6.17 11.30
N GLY A 305 -21.38 -6.92 10.27
CA GLY A 305 -22.79 -7.27 10.04
C GLY A 305 -23.15 -7.44 8.58
N ALA A 306 -24.44 -7.68 8.33
CA ALA A 306 -24.94 -7.82 6.97
C ALA A 306 -25.06 -6.48 6.26
N ASN A 307 -24.37 -6.31 5.13
CA ASN A 307 -24.61 -5.22 4.17
C ASN A 307 -25.14 -5.81 2.85
N PRO A 308 -26.36 -5.45 2.39
CA PRO A 308 -26.85 -5.88 1.10
C PRO A 308 -26.13 -5.24 -0.10
N ASN A 309 -25.39 -4.14 0.11
CA ASN A 309 -24.69 -3.42 -0.96
C ASN A 309 -23.22 -3.85 -1.01
N PHE A 310 -22.76 -4.23 -2.20
CA PHE A 310 -21.37 -4.55 -2.51
C PHE A 310 -20.52 -3.28 -2.58
N GLY A 311 -21.09 -2.25 -3.20
CA GLY A 311 -20.50 -0.95 -3.41
C GLY A 311 -21.55 0.06 -3.84
N ILE A 312 -21.14 1.29 -4.08
CA ILE A 312 -22.01 2.37 -4.56
C ILE A 312 -21.51 2.84 -5.92
N VAL A 313 -22.43 2.95 -6.88
CA VAL A 313 -22.18 3.59 -8.17
C VAL A 313 -22.93 4.91 -8.17
N ARG A 314 -22.19 6.02 -8.19
CA ARG A 314 -22.77 7.36 -8.15
C ARG A 314 -23.41 7.72 -9.49
N ALA A 315 -24.37 8.63 -9.46
CA ALA A 315 -24.98 9.14 -10.68
C ALA A 315 -23.92 9.82 -11.56
N GLY A 316 -23.84 9.44 -12.83
CA GLY A 316 -22.81 9.90 -13.76
C GLY A 316 -21.73 8.86 -14.05
N SER A 317 -21.59 7.86 -13.17
CA SER A 317 -20.64 6.75 -13.33
C SER A 317 -21.19 5.59 -14.16
N THR A 318 -20.27 4.75 -14.64
CA THR A 318 -20.59 3.43 -15.20
C THR A 318 -20.03 2.33 -14.29
N ASP A 319 -20.88 1.37 -13.94
CA ASP A 319 -20.47 0.19 -13.15
C ASP A 319 -19.73 -0.84 -13.99
N PHE A 320 -19.18 -1.85 -13.33
CA PHE A 320 -18.53 -2.98 -13.98
C PHE A 320 -19.47 -3.73 -14.96
N PRO A 321 -18.90 -4.39 -16.00
CA PRO A 321 -19.64 -5.30 -16.85
C PRO A 321 -20.42 -6.39 -16.09
N PRO A 322 -21.55 -6.85 -16.62
CA PRO A 322 -22.27 -7.98 -16.05
C PRO A 322 -21.37 -9.22 -15.94
N GLY A 323 -21.23 -9.75 -14.72
CA GLY A 323 -20.39 -10.92 -14.43
C GLY A 323 -19.10 -10.59 -13.68
N THR A 324 -18.69 -9.33 -13.62
CA THR A 324 -17.51 -8.90 -12.83
C THR A 324 -17.78 -8.95 -11.32
N VAL A 325 -19.02 -8.70 -10.90
CA VAL A 325 -19.44 -8.91 -9.51
C VAL A 325 -20.12 -10.28 -9.40
N ALA A 326 -19.48 -11.19 -8.69
CA ALA A 326 -19.96 -12.54 -8.47
C ALA A 326 -21.13 -12.61 -7.49
N ALA A 327 -21.79 -13.77 -7.46
CA ALA A 327 -22.80 -14.05 -6.45
C ALA A 327 -22.19 -13.97 -5.03
N ASN A 328 -22.97 -13.42 -4.09
CA ASN A 328 -22.60 -13.35 -2.68
C ASN A 328 -22.26 -14.74 -2.11
N ASN A 329 -21.20 -14.82 -1.29
CA ASN A 329 -20.69 -16.05 -0.68
C ASN A 329 -20.41 -17.18 -1.70
N SER A 330 -19.83 -16.84 -2.86
CA SER A 330 -19.49 -17.81 -3.90
C SER A 330 -17.98 -17.92 -4.15
N ASN A 331 -17.60 -18.78 -5.07
CA ASN A 331 -16.25 -18.85 -5.63
C ASN A 331 -16.26 -18.34 -7.08
N GLY A 332 -16.96 -17.24 -7.35
CA GLY A 332 -17.02 -16.62 -8.68
C GLY A 332 -15.75 -15.85 -9.03
N ASP A 333 -15.66 -15.40 -10.28
CA ASP A 333 -14.54 -14.59 -10.76
C ASP A 333 -14.76 -13.11 -10.42
N GLY A 334 -13.72 -12.29 -10.48
CA GLY A 334 -13.81 -10.85 -10.21
C GLY A 334 -13.98 -10.52 -8.73
N LEU A 335 -15.02 -9.74 -8.42
CA LEU A 335 -15.33 -9.25 -7.08
C LEU A 335 -16.38 -10.14 -6.42
N VAL A 336 -16.01 -10.74 -5.28
CA VAL A 336 -16.91 -11.57 -4.46
C VAL A 336 -17.16 -10.89 -3.12
N TYR A 337 -18.42 -10.70 -2.76
CA TYR A 337 -18.79 -10.23 -1.42
C TYR A 337 -19.22 -11.38 -0.52
N TYR A 338 -18.88 -11.28 0.76
CA TYR A 338 -19.21 -12.22 1.82
C TYR A 338 -20.03 -11.51 2.88
N ASN A 339 -21.35 -11.66 2.81
CA ASN A 339 -22.28 -11.01 3.75
C ASN A 339 -22.34 -11.76 5.09
N GLY A 340 -22.24 -11.03 6.22
CA GLY A 340 -22.36 -11.46 7.62
C GLY A 340 -23.63 -12.19 8.08
N THR A 341 -24.51 -12.71 7.21
CA THR A 341 -25.70 -13.47 7.66
C THR A 341 -25.34 -14.92 8.00
N GLY A 342 -24.63 -15.14 9.11
CA GLY A 342 -24.35 -16.48 9.62
C GLY A 342 -23.47 -16.49 10.87
N GLY A 343 -24.11 -16.50 12.05
CA GLY A 343 -23.47 -16.82 13.32
C GLY A 343 -22.95 -15.61 14.10
N GLU A 344 -23.72 -15.18 15.09
CA GLU A 344 -23.21 -14.38 16.20
C GLU A 344 -21.99 -15.09 16.81
N LEU A 345 -20.92 -14.36 17.12
CA LEU A 345 -19.77 -14.88 17.87
C LEU A 345 -20.26 -15.41 19.23
N VAL A 346 -20.50 -16.72 19.32
CA VAL A 346 -20.86 -17.34 20.60
C VAL A 346 -19.62 -17.30 21.51
N ASP A 347 -19.84 -16.79 22.72
CA ASP A 347 -18.96 -16.49 23.86
C ASP A 347 -17.95 -17.57 24.32
N SER A 348 -17.26 -18.29 23.42
CA SER A 348 -16.37 -19.41 23.79
C SER A 348 -14.96 -19.39 23.20
N GLY A 349 -14.53 -18.30 22.55
CA GLY A 349 -13.11 -18.11 22.22
C GLY A 349 -12.45 -19.23 21.41
N LEU A 350 -13.23 -19.93 20.57
CA LEU A 350 -12.76 -20.95 19.64
C LEU A 350 -13.32 -20.64 18.25
N PHE A 351 -12.44 -20.65 17.24
CA PHE A 351 -12.78 -20.52 15.83
C PHE A 351 -13.71 -21.65 15.38
N ASP A 352 -14.83 -21.30 14.73
CA ASP A 352 -15.69 -22.24 14.04
C ASP A 352 -15.63 -21.96 12.54
N ALA A 353 -15.00 -22.86 11.78
CA ALA A 353 -14.92 -22.79 10.33
C ALA A 353 -16.30 -22.89 9.65
N ALA A 354 -17.33 -23.41 10.34
CA ALA A 354 -18.71 -23.37 9.88
C ALA A 354 -19.39 -22.01 10.15
N SER A 355 -18.73 -21.10 10.89
CA SER A 355 -19.19 -19.75 11.27
C SER A 355 -18.44 -18.60 10.54
N GLY A 356 -17.48 -18.88 9.65
CA GLY A 356 -17.12 -17.96 8.56
C GLY A 356 -16.02 -16.89 8.79
N GLY A 357 -14.79 -17.28 9.13
CA GLY A 357 -13.61 -16.38 9.13
C GLY A 357 -12.74 -16.41 7.86
N ILE A 358 -11.63 -15.67 7.87
CA ILE A 358 -10.67 -15.47 6.76
C ILE A 358 -9.35 -16.19 7.06
N ASN A 359 -8.76 -16.89 6.08
CA ASN A 359 -7.49 -17.62 6.21
C ASN A 359 -6.50 -17.18 5.11
N PHE A 360 -5.20 -17.07 5.44
CA PHE A 360 -4.12 -16.77 4.49
C PHE A 360 -3.13 -17.93 4.42
N THR A 361 -2.51 -18.19 3.27
CA THR A 361 -1.44 -19.19 3.17
C THR A 361 -0.07 -18.53 3.33
N GLY A 362 0.89 -19.29 3.88
CA GLY A 362 2.10 -18.76 4.53
C GLY A 362 2.05 -18.93 6.05
N GLU A 363 0.85 -19.23 6.57
CA GLU A 363 0.51 -19.51 7.97
C GLU A 363 0.89 -20.93 8.45
N LEU A 364 1.27 -21.83 7.55
CA LEU A 364 1.41 -23.26 7.86
C LEU A 364 2.83 -23.79 7.62
N VAL A 365 3.59 -23.87 8.72
CA VAL A 365 4.76 -24.76 8.93
C VAL A 365 6.06 -24.39 8.21
N GLU A 366 7.12 -24.16 9.00
CA GLU A 366 8.53 -24.12 8.59
C GLU A 366 8.84 -25.14 7.48
N ARG A 367 9.22 -24.67 6.29
CA ARG A 367 9.86 -25.51 5.28
C ARG A 367 10.98 -24.76 4.60
N GLY A 368 12.18 -24.98 5.13
CA GLY A 368 13.41 -24.74 4.39
C GLY A 368 13.37 -25.53 3.06
N ASN A 369 13.74 -24.84 1.99
CA ASN A 369 14.08 -25.35 0.65
C ASN A 369 13.10 -25.08 -0.51
N ASN A 370 12.23 -24.08 -0.44
CA ASN A 370 11.80 -23.23 -1.58
C ASN A 370 10.68 -22.32 -1.10
N PHE A 371 11.04 -21.10 -0.71
CA PHE A 371 10.12 -20.11 -0.16
C PHE A 371 9.77 -19.11 -1.25
N THR A 372 8.84 -19.48 -2.12
CA THR A 372 8.20 -18.55 -3.05
C THR A 372 6.81 -18.14 -2.57
N ALA A 373 6.43 -18.38 -1.31
CA ALA A 373 5.10 -18.03 -0.85
C ALA A 373 5.04 -16.54 -0.46
N GLY A 374 4.63 -15.68 -1.40
CA GLY A 374 4.06 -14.38 -1.08
C GLY A 374 2.80 -14.53 -0.22
N TRP A 375 2.39 -13.47 0.48
CA TRP A 375 1.20 -13.54 1.33
C TRP A 375 -0.05 -13.58 0.45
N TYR A 376 -0.82 -14.67 0.52
CA TYR A 376 -2.01 -14.78 -0.29
C TYR A 376 -3.22 -15.28 0.49
N LEU A 377 -4.40 -14.82 0.10
CA LEU A 377 -5.65 -15.18 0.73
C LEU A 377 -5.98 -16.63 0.40
N ASP A 378 -5.91 -17.53 1.39
CA ASP A 378 -6.16 -18.97 1.23
C ASP A 378 -7.63 -19.27 0.96
N ASN A 379 -8.45 -18.86 1.91
CA ASN A 379 -9.86 -19.13 1.90
C ASN A 379 -10.61 -18.07 2.71
N ILE A 380 -11.87 -17.88 2.35
CA ILE A 380 -12.81 -17.08 3.12
C ILE A 380 -14.02 -17.95 3.38
N ARG A 381 -14.36 -18.14 4.65
CA ARG A 381 -15.48 -18.98 5.09
C ARG A 381 -15.42 -20.42 4.57
N GLY A 382 -14.21 -20.96 4.46
CA GLY A 382 -13.97 -22.30 3.91
C GLY A 382 -14.15 -22.41 2.39
N ILE A 383 -14.40 -21.29 1.69
CA ILE A 383 -14.36 -21.21 0.22
C ILE A 383 -12.93 -20.84 -0.16
N GLY A 384 -12.23 -21.78 -0.82
CA GLY A 384 -10.86 -21.55 -1.28
C GLY A 384 -10.78 -20.50 -2.37
N ASN A 385 -9.74 -19.66 -2.32
CA ASN A 385 -9.46 -18.68 -3.35
C ASN A 385 -9.09 -19.39 -4.67
N ARG A 386 -9.72 -18.98 -5.77
CA ARG A 386 -9.53 -19.61 -7.10
C ARG A 386 -8.10 -19.55 -7.58
N LEU A 387 -7.38 -18.47 -7.23
CA LEU A 387 -5.96 -18.30 -7.58
C LEU A 387 -5.08 -19.39 -6.96
N LEU A 388 -5.55 -20.07 -5.91
CA LEU A 388 -4.80 -21.10 -5.19
C LEU A 388 -5.20 -22.51 -5.54
N ALA A 389 -6.45 -22.66 -5.98
CA ALA A 389 -6.95 -23.92 -6.49
C ALA A 389 -6.21 -24.34 -7.78
N ASN A 390 -5.47 -23.42 -8.41
CA ASN A 390 -4.61 -23.71 -9.54
C ASN A 390 -3.13 -23.41 -9.21
N PRO A 391 -2.33 -24.44 -8.86
CA PRO A 391 -0.91 -24.27 -8.55
C PRO A 391 -0.08 -23.75 -9.72
N ASP A 392 -0.56 -23.87 -10.96
CA ASP A 392 0.11 -23.35 -12.15
C ASP A 392 -0.01 -21.82 -12.27
N PHE A 393 -1.08 -21.21 -11.73
CA PHE A 393 -1.22 -19.75 -11.71
C PHE A 393 -0.37 -19.09 -10.62
N LEU A 394 -0.17 -19.75 -9.48
CA LEU A 394 0.68 -19.23 -8.42
C LEU A 394 2.16 -19.13 -8.88
N ASN A 395 2.62 -20.02 -9.76
CA ASN A 395 3.97 -19.94 -10.33
C ASN A 395 4.13 -18.72 -11.25
N GLY A 396 3.17 -18.45 -12.14
CA GLY A 396 3.16 -17.23 -12.96
C GLY A 396 3.09 -15.93 -12.15
N PHE A 397 2.65 -15.99 -10.88
CA PHE A 397 2.71 -14.87 -9.92
C PHE A 397 4.11 -14.62 -9.36
N LEU A 398 5.03 -15.57 -9.50
CA LEU A 398 6.33 -15.59 -8.83
C LEU A 398 7.50 -15.42 -9.79
N ASP A 399 7.44 -16.04 -10.97
CA ASP A 399 8.49 -16.00 -11.98
C ASP A 399 8.11 -15.19 -13.24
N GLY A 400 6.85 -14.79 -13.35
CA GLY A 400 6.30 -14.01 -14.47
C GLY A 400 5.89 -14.85 -15.69
N ASP A 401 6.05 -16.18 -15.67
CA ASP A 401 5.67 -17.08 -16.76
C ASP A 401 4.15 -17.32 -16.76
N THR A 402 3.41 -16.54 -17.57
CA THR A 402 1.94 -16.58 -17.61
C THR A 402 1.38 -17.85 -18.21
N ASN A 403 2.20 -18.60 -18.93
CA ASN A 403 1.78 -19.75 -19.71
C ASN A 403 2.38 -21.07 -19.20
N ASN A 404 3.17 -21.00 -18.11
CA ASN A 404 3.73 -22.09 -17.32
C ASN A 404 4.55 -23.07 -18.18
N ASN A 405 5.34 -22.54 -19.13
CA ASN A 405 6.20 -23.31 -20.01
C ASN A 405 7.66 -23.39 -19.54
N GLY A 406 7.99 -22.70 -18.45
CA GLY A 406 9.31 -22.56 -17.84
C GLY A 406 10.21 -21.49 -18.46
N VAL A 407 9.67 -20.59 -19.30
CA VAL A 407 10.41 -19.56 -20.04
C VAL A 407 9.63 -18.24 -20.06
N LEU A 408 10.29 -17.15 -19.68
CA LEU A 408 9.71 -15.80 -19.77
C LEU A 408 9.91 -15.18 -21.16
N GLU A 409 8.82 -14.78 -21.81
CA GLU A 409 8.75 -14.43 -23.22
C GLU A 409 8.13 -13.04 -23.43
N SER A 410 8.93 -12.10 -23.94
CA SER A 410 8.45 -10.76 -24.31
C SER A 410 7.32 -10.85 -25.35
N GLY A 411 6.18 -10.20 -25.08
CA GLY A 411 5.00 -10.22 -25.97
C GLY A 411 4.00 -11.35 -25.71
N ILE A 412 4.35 -12.31 -24.86
CA ILE A 412 3.51 -13.45 -24.45
C ILE A 412 3.25 -13.35 -22.94
N ASP A 413 4.32 -13.21 -22.14
CA ASP A 413 4.26 -13.08 -20.68
C ASP A 413 4.19 -11.63 -20.20
N ASP A 414 4.14 -10.68 -21.14
CA ASP A 414 4.00 -9.25 -20.86
C ASP A 414 2.59 -8.85 -20.36
N ARG A 415 1.71 -9.84 -20.20
CA ARG A 415 0.33 -9.69 -19.72
C ARG A 415 0.12 -10.34 -18.35
N SER A 416 1.19 -10.79 -17.70
CA SER A 416 1.15 -11.25 -16.30
C SER A 416 0.84 -10.08 -15.37
N PRO A 417 0.08 -10.28 -14.27
CA PRO A 417 0.11 -9.37 -13.13
C PRO A 417 1.54 -9.13 -12.60
N PHE A 418 2.47 -10.06 -12.88
CA PHE A 418 3.83 -10.08 -12.39
C PHE A 418 4.82 -10.06 -13.54
N ILE A 419 5.21 -8.85 -13.94
CA ILE A 419 6.49 -8.68 -14.61
C ILE A 419 7.41 -8.03 -13.60
N ILE A 420 8.26 -8.84 -12.98
CA ILE A 420 9.67 -8.50 -12.85
C ILE A 420 10.41 -9.77 -13.27
N ALA A 421 10.87 -9.84 -14.52
CA ALA A 421 11.97 -10.75 -14.88
C ALA A 421 13.16 -10.38 -14.00
N ASP A 422 13.99 -11.34 -13.57
CA ASP A 422 15.32 -11.13 -12.97
C ASP A 422 15.87 -9.74 -13.29
N ASP A 423 15.65 -8.79 -12.37
CA ASP A 423 15.92 -7.36 -12.61
C ASP A 423 17.39 -7.00 -12.36
N GLY A 424 18.23 -8.04 -12.40
CA GLY A 424 19.66 -7.99 -12.23
C GLY A 424 20.08 -8.06 -10.77
N PRO A 425 21.41 -8.20 -10.52
CA PRO A 425 21.99 -8.16 -9.19
C PRO A 425 21.57 -6.89 -8.41
N GLY A 426 20.96 -7.07 -7.23
CA GLY A 426 20.40 -5.96 -6.42
C GLY A 426 19.10 -5.38 -6.97
N GLY A 427 18.39 -6.18 -7.77
CA GLY A 427 17.03 -5.92 -8.22
C GLY A 427 16.01 -6.41 -7.19
N PHE A 428 14.83 -5.81 -7.23
CA PHE A 428 13.69 -6.04 -6.35
C PHE A 428 13.37 -7.52 -6.12
N ASN A 429 13.43 -8.37 -7.14
CA ASN A 429 13.13 -9.79 -6.96
C ASN A 429 14.26 -10.56 -6.27
N GLN A 430 15.52 -10.15 -6.47
CA GLN A 430 16.67 -10.77 -5.80
C GLN A 430 16.75 -10.34 -4.33
N ASP A 431 16.51 -9.06 -4.05
CA ASP A 431 16.53 -8.51 -2.70
C ASP A 431 15.42 -9.15 -1.83
N VAL A 432 14.20 -9.31 -2.37
CA VAL A 432 13.10 -9.99 -1.66
C VAL A 432 13.41 -11.47 -1.39
N ALA A 433 14.13 -12.15 -2.28
CA ALA A 433 14.46 -13.57 -2.12
C ALA A 433 15.62 -13.81 -1.12
N GLU A 434 16.57 -12.89 -1.01
CA GLU A 434 17.72 -13.01 -0.10
C GLU A 434 17.39 -12.60 1.35
N ASP A 435 16.51 -11.61 1.55
CA ASP A 435 16.22 -11.05 2.87
C ASP A 435 15.13 -11.79 3.67
N THR A 436 14.35 -12.66 3.03
CA THR A 436 13.12 -13.25 3.62
C THR A 436 13.34 -14.54 4.40
N PHE A 437 14.37 -14.60 5.27
CA PHE A 437 14.51 -15.67 6.30
C PHE A 437 13.32 -15.81 7.26
N GLY A 438 12.22 -15.09 7.07
CA GLY A 438 10.97 -15.25 7.78
C GLY A 438 10.25 -13.92 7.92
N TYR A 439 8.93 -13.99 7.77
CA TYR A 439 7.98 -12.95 8.07
C TYR A 439 8.16 -12.42 9.48
N ASP A 440 8.74 -11.23 9.59
CA ASP A 440 8.69 -10.54 10.86
C ASP A 440 8.51 -9.04 10.66
N MET A 441 7.25 -8.56 10.71
CA MET A 441 6.99 -7.12 10.74
C MET A 441 7.51 -6.46 12.03
N THR A 442 7.94 -7.22 13.04
CA THR A 442 8.69 -6.67 14.19
C THR A 442 10.09 -6.23 13.77
N HIS A 443 10.62 -6.70 12.65
CA HIS A 443 11.92 -6.28 12.13
C HIS A 443 11.87 -4.92 11.37
N VAL A 444 10.71 -4.49 10.86
CA VAL A 444 10.60 -3.12 10.29
C VAL A 444 10.68 -2.02 11.38
N GLY A 445 10.84 -2.39 12.67
CA GLY A 445 10.74 -1.47 13.80
C GLY A 445 9.44 -0.68 13.73
N SER A 446 8.39 -1.38 13.28
CA SER A 446 7.13 -0.77 12.90
C SER A 446 6.50 -0.05 14.08
N VAL A 447 6.03 1.15 13.81
CA VAL A 447 5.55 2.11 14.80
C VAL A 447 4.04 2.15 14.69
N ARG A 448 3.28 1.91 15.79
CA ARG A 448 1.80 1.88 15.75
C ARG A 448 1.06 2.49 16.96
N GLY A 449 1.47 3.69 17.39
CA GLY A 449 0.69 4.55 18.28
C GLY A 449 1.00 4.42 19.78
N GLY A 450 1.76 5.38 20.34
CA GLY A 450 1.87 5.61 21.79
C GLY A 450 2.92 4.80 22.58
N ALA A 451 3.86 4.11 21.93
CA ALA A 451 4.95 3.43 22.64
C ALA A 451 6.32 3.50 21.92
N PRO A 452 7.42 3.89 22.60
CA PRO A 452 8.78 3.95 22.06
C PRO A 452 9.46 2.57 21.88
N THR A 453 8.76 1.47 22.16
CA THR A 453 9.23 0.09 21.95
C THR A 453 8.20 -0.72 21.17
N ASN A 454 8.71 -1.61 20.30
CA ASN A 454 7.98 -2.59 19.47
C ASN A 454 7.01 -3.52 20.24
N THR A 455 7.01 -3.44 21.58
CA THR A 455 6.24 -4.30 22.48
C THR A 455 4.72 -4.12 22.36
N GLN A 456 4.23 -3.07 21.70
CA GLN A 456 2.81 -2.91 21.44
C GLN A 456 2.29 -3.92 20.38
N PHE A 457 3.21 -4.61 19.69
CA PHE A 457 2.95 -5.81 18.90
C PHE A 457 3.29 -7.12 19.59
N ASP A 458 3.77 -7.12 20.84
CA ASP A 458 3.94 -8.37 21.59
C ASP A 458 2.60 -9.10 21.84
N ASN A 459 1.48 -8.52 21.37
CA ASN A 459 0.17 -9.14 21.19
C ASN A 459 -0.53 -8.81 19.84
N TRP A 460 0.17 -8.17 18.88
CA TRP A 460 -0.28 -8.07 17.48
C TRP A 460 0.58 -9.02 16.66
N THR A 461 0.35 -10.30 16.86
CA THR A 461 0.55 -11.21 15.75
C THR A 461 -0.56 -10.94 14.72
N VAL A 462 -0.29 -11.14 13.44
CA VAL A 462 -1.27 -11.90 12.65
C VAL A 462 -1.37 -13.22 13.41
N ASP A 463 -2.22 -13.29 14.44
CA ASP A 463 -2.19 -14.39 15.39
C ASP A 463 -2.80 -15.60 14.71
N THR A 464 -1.92 -16.36 14.09
CA THR A 464 -2.19 -17.68 13.53
C THR A 464 -2.07 -18.78 14.59
N LEU A 465 -2.03 -18.39 15.88
CA LEU A 465 -2.22 -19.36 16.94
C LEU A 465 -3.58 -20.03 16.72
N ARG A 466 -3.49 -21.34 16.44
CA ARG A 466 -4.52 -22.39 16.25
C ARG A 466 -5.81 -22.28 17.10
N SER A 467 -5.90 -21.34 18.04
CA SER A 467 -7.02 -21.11 18.93
C SER A 467 -7.72 -19.76 18.82
N ALA A 468 -7.28 -18.80 17.98
CA ALA A 468 -7.99 -17.52 17.83
C ALA A 468 -8.15 -17.11 16.34
N PRO A 469 -9.34 -16.67 15.88
CA PRO A 469 -9.53 -16.07 14.56
C PRO A 469 -8.93 -14.66 14.47
N PHE A 470 -8.76 -14.15 13.24
CA PHE A 470 -8.62 -12.72 12.93
C PHE A 470 -9.52 -11.89 13.85
N THR A 471 -8.92 -11.24 14.84
CA THR A 471 -9.64 -10.38 15.78
C THR A 471 -8.84 -9.09 15.95
N VAL A 472 -9.25 -8.04 15.24
CA VAL A 472 -8.69 -6.70 15.44
C VAL A 472 -9.34 -6.10 16.70
N ARG A 473 -8.78 -6.38 17.89
CA ARG A 473 -9.29 -5.79 19.14
C ARG A 473 -8.85 -4.32 19.26
N THR A 474 -9.79 -3.45 19.61
CA THR A 474 -9.50 -2.12 20.15
C THR A 474 -9.47 -2.24 21.68
N THR A 475 -8.26 -2.05 22.24
CA THR A 475 -7.90 -1.81 23.66
C THR A 475 -8.13 -2.90 24.72
N PRO A 476 -7.41 -2.79 25.85
CA PRO A 476 -6.02 -3.19 26.11
C PRO A 476 -5.86 -4.68 26.43
#